data_AF-A0A428LTN1-F1
#
_entry.id   AF-A0A428LTN1-F1
#
_cell.length_a   1.000
_cell.length_b   1.000
_cell.length_c   1.000
_cell.angle_alpha   90.00
_cell.angle_beta   90.00
_cell.angle_gamma   90.00
#
_symmetry.space_group_name_H-M   'P 1'
#
loop_
_entity.id
_entity.type
_entity.pdbx_description
1 polymer ?
#
loop_
_entity_poly.entity_id
_entity_poly.type
_entity_poly.pdbx_seq_one_letter_code
_entity_poly.pdbx_strand_id
1 'polypeptide(L)'
;MNLALEIFHFLVPGFDALQMTFFAVMLLAVIYTWISVRRHAQETEWQQAWERSGLQAAKPGVSAELGSAAELSQSLATKAEKMAAIMPGMLLILGLLGTFLGLGLALDKASSILHNSGNSIGAMDSSMRDLMEMMQGLGTKFKTSTWGIIAFIVLKVWESKNGYEERRLNWCMAKLQQTLTEEHALQTEENASRQQQREAGRHAATERLVEAMALQTAALREEFRQQATRSEEQEAQRHQYHLAALNEIADINNQSRNLLETYTRKSEENLAALQQAATTMSDASQQVSGSAVSLESVVSTLGRDLGEVMTEIKRELSQVVNDMNTDFTRNVQQMSDKLADSTLQLSTTMGQIETSLNDAITSMNASFSGNMTQMADKLESATSQISESVNNMSSQIDSTMSTVKKSTEAAASIQRNAMEEFKETSEVLNEKVIAMTTYIQRVTKEISSGLAAVSEGNRKMEFYIKRFSDAFDLLGALPDNVNRLTHEVSELCVRIDRQMSVQQPVEELVEA
;
A
#
# COMPACT_ATOMS: atom_id res chain seq x y z
N MET A 1 60.24 -88.46 8.27
CA MET A 1 59.21 -89.25 7.55
C MET A 1 58.48 -90.26 8.45
N ASN A 2 59.10 -90.80 9.51
CA ASN A 2 58.42 -91.73 10.45
C ASN A 2 57.45 -91.05 11.43
N LEU A 3 57.72 -89.82 11.87
CA LEU A 3 56.89 -89.13 12.87
C LEU A 3 55.48 -88.80 12.38
N ALA A 4 55.33 -88.41 11.10
CA ALA A 4 54.02 -88.17 10.50
C ALA A 4 53.20 -89.46 10.34
N LEU A 5 53.88 -90.59 10.08
CA LEU A 5 53.25 -91.90 9.94
C LEU A 5 52.81 -92.46 11.31
N GLU A 6 53.59 -92.21 12.37
CA GLU A 6 53.24 -92.53 13.76
C GLU A 6 52.06 -91.69 14.27
N ILE A 7 52.03 -90.40 13.97
CA ILE A 7 50.89 -89.52 14.26
C ILE A 7 49.65 -90.01 13.51
N PHE A 8 49.79 -90.36 12.23
CA PHE A 8 48.68 -90.87 11.43
C PHE A 8 48.12 -92.18 12.01
N HIS A 9 48.99 -93.11 12.41
CA HIS A 9 48.59 -94.35 13.07
C HIS A 9 47.91 -94.11 14.43
N PHE A 10 48.36 -93.11 15.20
CA PHE A 10 47.69 -92.72 16.45
C PHE A 10 46.29 -92.14 16.19
N LEU A 11 46.10 -91.40 15.09
CA LEU A 11 44.83 -90.79 14.70
C LEU A 11 43.79 -91.78 14.16
N VAL A 12 44.18 -92.97 13.70
CA VAL A 12 43.21 -93.97 13.23
C VAL A 12 42.36 -94.44 14.42
N PRO A 13 41.01 -94.46 14.28
CA PRO A 13 40.14 -94.94 15.34
C PRO A 13 40.49 -96.38 15.73
N GLY A 14 40.62 -96.61 17.04
CA GLY A 14 40.68 -97.97 17.56
C GLY A 14 39.31 -98.66 17.43
N PHE A 15 39.27 -99.98 17.51
CA PHE A 15 38.04 -100.79 17.41
C PHE A 15 37.12 -100.69 18.65
N ASP A 16 37.25 -99.66 19.49
CA ASP A 16 36.33 -99.40 20.59
C ASP A 16 35.01 -98.82 20.04
N ALA A 17 33.88 -99.46 20.37
CA ALA A 17 32.56 -99.09 19.88
C ALA A 17 32.23 -97.61 20.16
N LEU A 18 32.67 -97.09 21.31
CA LEU A 18 32.44 -95.69 21.66
C LEU A 18 33.28 -94.74 20.82
N GLN A 19 34.54 -95.10 20.58
CA GLN A 19 35.44 -94.27 19.81
C GLN A 19 34.98 -94.18 18.33
N MET A 20 34.51 -95.31 17.78
CA MET A 20 33.94 -95.38 16.43
C MET A 20 32.64 -94.58 16.29
N THR A 21 31.75 -94.59 17.29
CA THR A 21 30.50 -93.79 17.22
C THR A 21 30.79 -92.29 17.25
N PHE A 22 31.65 -91.81 18.16
CA PHE A 22 32.03 -90.40 18.21
C PHE A 22 32.74 -89.96 16.93
N PHE A 23 33.65 -90.77 16.40
CA PHE A 23 34.32 -90.49 15.13
C PHE A 23 33.33 -90.44 13.95
N ALA A 24 32.43 -91.41 13.85
CA ALA A 24 31.41 -91.45 12.80
C ALA A 24 30.46 -90.25 12.87
N VAL A 25 30.00 -89.87 14.07
CA VAL A 25 29.13 -88.71 14.27
C VAL A 25 29.85 -87.41 13.89
N MET A 26 31.10 -87.23 14.31
CA MET A 26 31.91 -86.06 13.93
C MET A 26 32.15 -85.99 12.42
N LEU A 27 32.50 -87.12 11.80
CA LEU A 27 32.73 -87.20 10.36
C LEU A 27 31.45 -86.92 9.57
N LEU A 28 30.32 -87.50 9.99
CA LEU A 28 29.01 -87.22 9.38
C LEU A 28 28.62 -85.76 9.55
N ALA A 29 28.85 -85.16 10.72
CA ALA A 29 28.58 -83.75 10.97
C ALA A 29 29.41 -82.84 10.06
N VAL A 30 30.71 -83.11 9.91
CA VAL A 30 31.59 -82.35 8.99
C VAL A 30 31.13 -82.48 7.54
N ILE A 31 30.86 -83.71 7.08
CA ILE A 31 30.39 -83.97 5.70
C ILE A 31 29.03 -83.31 5.46
N TYR A 32 28.10 -83.41 6.43
CA TYR A 32 26.78 -82.80 6.34
C TYR A 32 26.86 -81.28 6.23
N THR A 33 27.66 -80.62 7.08
CA THR A 33 27.87 -79.16 7.00
C THR A 33 28.47 -78.76 5.66
N TRP A 34 29.47 -79.50 5.18
CA TRP A 34 30.10 -79.24 3.89
C TRP A 34 29.09 -79.35 2.73
N ILE A 35 28.32 -80.44 2.66
CA ILE A 35 27.32 -80.64 1.60
C ILE A 35 26.21 -79.60 1.69
N SER A 36 25.74 -79.30 2.91
CA SER A 36 24.64 -78.37 3.16
C SER A 36 24.98 -76.95 2.68
N VAL A 37 26.17 -76.45 3.03
CA VAL A 37 26.64 -75.13 2.55
C VAL A 37 26.89 -75.16 1.05
N ARG A 38 27.50 -76.22 0.50
CA ARG A 38 27.75 -76.29 -0.95
C ARG A 38 26.47 -76.28 -1.79
N ARG A 39 25.36 -76.81 -1.25
CA ARG A 39 24.06 -76.81 -1.92
C ARG A 39 23.28 -75.50 -1.74
N HIS A 40 23.35 -74.88 -0.56
CA HIS A 40 22.47 -73.75 -0.22
C HIS A 40 23.16 -72.37 -0.25
N ALA A 41 24.49 -72.30 -0.25
CA ALA A 41 25.24 -71.05 -0.40
C ALA A 41 25.42 -70.70 -1.89
N GLN A 42 24.30 -70.51 -2.58
CA GLN A 42 24.24 -70.13 -3.99
C GLN A 42 23.37 -68.87 -4.17
N GLU A 43 23.66 -68.11 -5.22
CA GLU A 43 22.98 -66.85 -5.54
C GLU A 43 21.47 -67.00 -5.72
N THR A 44 21.01 -68.16 -6.18
CA THR A 44 19.58 -68.46 -6.38
C THR A 44 18.80 -68.50 -5.06
N GLU A 45 19.40 -69.04 -4.00
CA GLU A 45 18.78 -69.10 -2.67
C GLU A 45 18.83 -67.72 -2.00
N TRP A 46 19.90 -66.95 -2.21
CA TRP A 46 19.98 -65.56 -1.75
C TRP A 46 18.94 -64.68 -2.43
N GLN A 47 18.69 -64.89 -3.73
CA GLN A 47 17.65 -64.19 -4.47
C GLN A 47 16.23 -64.53 -3.97
N GLN A 48 15.93 -65.81 -3.74
CA GLN A 48 14.64 -66.20 -3.15
C GLN A 48 14.45 -65.62 -1.73
N ALA A 49 15.53 -65.55 -0.93
CA ALA A 49 15.49 -64.92 0.37
C ALA A 49 15.24 -63.40 0.27
N TRP A 50 15.84 -62.73 -0.72
CA TRP A 50 15.62 -61.33 -1.02
C TRP A 50 14.16 -61.03 -1.41
N GLU A 51 13.60 -61.84 -2.31
CA GLU A 51 12.20 -61.73 -2.76
C GLU A 51 11.22 -61.96 -1.60
N ARG A 52 11.47 -62.97 -0.75
CA ARG A 52 10.67 -63.22 0.46
C ARG A 52 10.76 -62.12 1.52
N SER A 53 11.84 -61.35 1.53
CA SER A 53 12.04 -60.26 2.49
C SER A 53 11.18 -59.03 2.18
N GLY A 54 10.43 -59.03 1.08
CA GLY A 54 9.51 -57.93 0.73
C GLY A 54 10.18 -56.63 0.30
N LEU A 55 11.52 -56.63 0.16
CA LEU A 55 12.34 -55.46 -0.20
C LEU A 55 12.14 -54.98 -1.65
N GLN A 56 11.45 -55.76 -2.50
CA GLN A 56 11.03 -55.32 -3.84
C GLN A 56 9.86 -54.33 -3.83
N ALA A 57 9.07 -54.29 -2.74
CA ALA A 57 7.90 -53.43 -2.63
C ALA A 57 8.18 -52.15 -1.82
N ALA A 58 9.44 -51.72 -1.76
CA ALA A 58 9.81 -50.45 -1.16
C ALA A 58 9.19 -49.31 -1.98
N LYS A 59 8.22 -48.62 -1.38
CA LYS A 59 7.71 -47.34 -1.90
C LYS A 59 8.86 -46.32 -1.93
N PRO A 60 8.84 -45.34 -2.84
CA PRO A 60 9.88 -44.33 -2.93
C PRO A 60 9.97 -43.60 -1.58
N GLY A 61 11.10 -43.76 -0.87
CA GLY A 61 11.32 -43.17 0.45
C GLY A 61 11.72 -44.16 1.56
N VAL A 62 11.64 -45.48 1.34
CA VAL A 62 12.10 -46.48 2.32
C VAL A 62 13.61 -46.73 2.25
N SER A 63 14.30 -46.13 1.27
CA SER A 63 15.77 -46.25 1.09
C SER A 63 16.58 -45.75 2.30
N ALA A 64 15.97 -44.95 3.18
CA ALA A 64 16.59 -44.45 4.42
C ALA A 64 16.51 -45.43 5.61
N GLU A 65 15.74 -46.53 5.50
CA GLU A 65 15.61 -47.55 6.56
C GLU A 65 16.38 -48.83 6.25
N LEU A 66 17.04 -48.93 5.10
CA LEU A 66 17.98 -50.02 4.86
C LEU A 66 19.21 -49.79 5.75
N GLY A 67 19.27 -50.53 6.86
CA GLY A 67 20.46 -50.64 7.70
C GLY A 67 21.70 -51.03 6.89
N SER A 68 22.86 -51.06 7.56
CA SER A 68 24.15 -51.36 6.91
C SER A 68 24.03 -52.62 6.01
N ALA A 69 24.66 -52.60 4.83
CA ALA A 69 24.67 -53.74 3.91
C ALA A 69 25.10 -55.07 4.58
N ALA A 70 25.86 -54.98 5.68
CA ALA A 70 26.20 -56.11 6.53
C ALA A 70 24.98 -56.73 7.26
N GLU A 71 24.06 -55.91 7.79
CA GLU A 71 22.86 -56.38 8.48
C GLU A 71 21.88 -57.04 7.51
N LEU A 72 21.76 -56.49 6.29
CA LEU A 72 20.97 -57.09 5.21
C LEU A 72 21.59 -58.40 4.74
N SER A 73 22.91 -58.45 4.54
CA SER A 73 23.61 -59.70 4.21
C SER A 73 23.37 -60.77 5.28
N GLN A 74 23.38 -60.40 6.56
CA GLN A 74 23.15 -61.35 7.64
C GLN A 74 21.69 -61.85 7.72
N SER A 75 20.71 -61.02 7.35
CA SER A 75 19.30 -61.45 7.26
C SER A 75 19.08 -62.45 6.12
N LEU A 76 19.81 -62.28 5.01
CA LEU A 76 19.82 -63.17 3.83
C LEU A 76 20.59 -64.48 4.05
N ALA A 77 21.33 -64.61 5.15
CA ALA A 77 22.11 -65.81 5.45
C ALA A 77 21.22 -67.06 5.55
N THR A 78 21.53 -68.09 4.77
CA THR A 78 20.73 -69.31 4.74
C THR A 78 20.88 -70.09 6.06
N LYS A 79 19.89 -70.94 6.38
CA LYS A 79 19.97 -71.79 7.59
C LYS A 79 21.22 -72.68 7.61
N ALA A 80 21.69 -73.10 6.43
CA ALA A 80 22.90 -73.90 6.28
C ALA A 80 24.17 -73.11 6.64
N GLU A 81 24.26 -71.84 6.22
CA GLU A 81 25.38 -70.94 6.55
C GLU A 81 25.41 -70.62 8.05
N LYS A 82 24.25 -70.34 8.66
CA LYS A 82 24.14 -70.10 10.11
C LYS A 82 24.56 -71.32 10.92
N MET A 83 24.22 -72.53 10.46
CA MET A 83 24.68 -73.77 11.09
C MET A 83 26.19 -73.96 10.90
N ALA A 84 26.72 -73.70 9.71
CA ALA A 84 28.16 -73.84 9.44
C ALA A 84 29.03 -72.94 10.32
N ALA A 85 28.58 -71.72 10.63
CA ALA A 85 29.30 -70.81 11.52
C ALA A 85 29.44 -71.34 12.96
N ILE A 86 28.44 -72.08 13.44
CA ILE A 86 28.35 -72.57 14.83
C ILE A 86 28.92 -73.99 14.99
N MET A 87 28.89 -74.81 13.92
CA MET A 87 29.27 -76.23 13.92
C MET A 87 30.71 -76.52 14.39
N PRO A 88 31.75 -75.73 14.07
CA PRO A 88 33.09 -75.95 14.60
C PRO A 88 33.10 -75.94 16.13
N GLY A 89 32.40 -74.98 16.76
CA GLY A 89 32.31 -74.90 18.22
C GLY A 89 31.62 -76.13 18.82
N MET A 90 30.54 -76.60 18.17
CA MET A 90 29.82 -77.82 18.59
C MET A 90 30.69 -79.07 18.49
N LEU A 91 31.51 -79.20 17.44
CA LEU A 91 32.43 -80.34 17.26
C LEU A 91 33.55 -80.34 18.29
N LEU A 92 34.05 -79.16 18.67
CA LEU A 92 35.03 -79.03 19.74
C LEU A 92 34.44 -79.48 21.08
N ILE A 93 33.22 -79.04 21.40
CA ILE A 93 32.50 -79.47 22.61
C ILE A 93 32.25 -80.98 22.59
N LEU A 94 31.87 -81.55 21.45
CA LEU A 94 31.60 -82.99 21.32
C LEU A 94 32.87 -83.85 21.45
N GLY A 95 34.01 -83.38 20.93
CA GLY A 95 35.30 -84.05 21.12
C GLY A 95 35.76 -84.04 22.58
N LEU A 96 35.54 -82.91 23.27
CA LEU A 96 35.83 -82.75 24.69
C LEU A 96 34.90 -83.64 25.55
N LEU A 97 33.60 -83.69 25.23
CA LEU A 97 32.64 -84.59 25.86
C LEU A 97 33.05 -86.06 25.71
N GLY A 98 33.49 -86.48 24.53
CA GLY A 98 33.96 -87.85 24.29
C GLY A 98 35.13 -88.23 25.19
N THR A 99 36.01 -87.27 25.51
CA THR A 99 37.13 -87.49 26.43
C THR A 99 36.65 -87.62 27.86
N PHE A 100 35.75 -86.74 28.32
CA PHE A 100 35.19 -86.83 29.68
C PHE A 100 34.40 -88.11 29.91
N LEU A 101 33.58 -88.51 28.94
CA LEU A 101 32.83 -89.76 29.03
C LEU A 101 33.77 -90.98 28.99
N GLY A 102 34.81 -90.90 28.15
CA GLY A 102 35.88 -91.90 28.10
C GLY A 102 36.62 -92.07 29.43
N LEU A 103 37.00 -90.96 30.07
CA LEU A 103 37.63 -90.94 31.39
C LEU A 103 36.69 -91.45 32.48
N GLY A 104 35.41 -91.06 32.44
CA GLY A 104 34.39 -91.52 33.39
C GLY A 104 34.23 -93.04 33.38
N LEU A 105 34.13 -93.65 32.19
CA LEU A 105 34.06 -95.11 32.05
C LEU A 105 35.37 -95.81 32.45
N ALA A 106 36.53 -95.19 32.20
CA ALA A 106 37.81 -95.74 32.62
C ALA A 106 37.95 -95.74 34.16
N LEU A 107 37.50 -94.65 34.82
CA LEU A 107 37.47 -94.55 36.28
C LEU A 107 36.47 -95.54 36.91
N ASP A 108 35.31 -95.74 36.29
CA ASP A 108 34.32 -96.73 36.75
C ASP A 108 34.89 -98.17 36.68
N LYS A 109 35.56 -98.52 35.58
CA LYS A 109 36.31 -99.77 35.47
C LYS A 109 37.42 -99.86 36.51
N ALA A 110 38.20 -98.80 36.72
CA ALA A 110 39.24 -98.75 37.77
C ALA A 110 38.67 -99.08 39.16
N SER A 111 37.53 -98.48 39.48
CA SER A 111 36.83 -98.68 40.74
C SER A 111 36.37 -100.14 40.91
N SER A 112 35.82 -100.75 39.85
CA SER A 112 35.43 -102.16 39.85
C SER A 112 36.60 -103.14 40.04
N ILE A 113 37.77 -102.85 39.43
CA ILE A 113 38.99 -103.65 39.55
C ILE A 113 39.54 -103.59 40.98
N LEU A 114 39.50 -102.40 41.58
CA LEU A 114 39.89 -102.19 42.99
C LEU A 114 38.94 -102.90 43.96
N HIS A 115 37.63 -102.97 43.65
CA HIS A 115 36.65 -103.65 44.51
C HIS A 115 36.73 -105.19 44.44
N ASN A 116 37.13 -105.75 43.29
CA ASN A 116 37.28 -107.21 43.10
C ASN A 116 38.63 -107.79 43.55
N SER A 117 39.59 -106.95 43.96
CA SER A 117 40.94 -107.37 44.39
C SER A 117 41.04 -107.80 45.87
N GLY A 118 39.92 -108.16 46.50
CA GLY A 118 39.88 -108.61 47.89
C GLY A 118 40.49 -110.01 48.08
N ASN A 119 41.62 -110.07 48.78
CA ASN A 119 42.16 -111.24 49.51
C ASN A 119 43.03 -112.31 48.82
N SER A 120 43.79 -112.02 47.75
CA SER A 120 44.92 -112.91 47.40
C SER A 120 46.18 -112.19 46.92
N ILE A 121 47.35 -112.65 47.37
CA ILE A 121 48.67 -112.11 47.00
C ILE A 121 49.03 -112.35 45.52
N GLY A 122 48.32 -113.25 44.82
CA GLY A 122 48.41 -113.40 43.36
C GLY A 122 47.55 -112.41 42.58
N ALA A 123 46.62 -111.70 43.23
CA ALA A 123 45.76 -110.72 42.57
C ALA A 123 46.47 -109.37 42.31
N MET A 124 47.60 -109.08 42.97
CA MET A 124 48.25 -107.78 42.85
C MET A 124 48.99 -107.59 41.52
N ASP A 125 49.52 -108.67 40.94
CA ASP A 125 50.15 -108.64 39.61
C ASP A 125 49.11 -108.49 38.49
N SER A 126 47.95 -109.15 38.63
CA SER A 126 46.80 -108.94 37.74
C SER A 126 46.25 -107.52 37.85
N SER A 127 46.12 -106.96 39.07
CA SER A 127 45.61 -105.59 39.24
C SER A 127 46.61 -104.52 38.76
N MET A 128 47.93 -104.77 38.83
CA MET A 128 48.92 -103.88 38.20
C MET A 128 48.88 -103.94 36.68
N ARG A 129 48.68 -105.14 36.12
CA ARG A 129 48.50 -105.30 34.68
C ARG A 129 47.21 -104.61 34.19
N ASP A 130 46.13 -104.71 34.95
CA ASP A 130 44.87 -104.02 34.68
C ASP A 130 44.98 -102.49 34.82
N LEU A 131 45.77 -101.99 35.79
CA LEU A 131 46.08 -100.56 35.92
C LEU A 131 46.95 -100.06 34.76
N MET A 132 47.89 -100.87 34.27
CA MET A 132 48.70 -100.53 33.11
C MET A 132 47.87 -100.53 31.81
N GLU A 133 46.95 -101.47 31.66
CA GLU A 133 45.98 -101.51 30.57
C GLU A 133 45.00 -100.32 30.64
N MET A 134 44.60 -99.90 31.84
CA MET A 134 43.83 -98.68 32.08
C MET A 134 44.62 -97.42 31.69
N MET A 135 45.90 -97.35 32.05
CA MET A 135 46.79 -96.25 31.66
C MET A 135 46.96 -96.13 30.15
N GLN A 136 47.04 -97.27 29.45
CA GLN A 136 47.04 -97.30 27.99
C GLN A 136 45.67 -96.89 27.41
N GLY A 137 44.57 -97.22 28.10
CA GLY A 137 43.22 -96.79 27.81
C GLY A 137 42.98 -95.29 27.95
N LEU A 138 43.70 -94.57 28.83
CA LEU A 138 43.60 -93.11 28.94
C LEU A 138 43.99 -92.41 27.63
N GLY A 139 45.07 -92.88 26.98
CA GLY A 139 45.54 -92.32 25.71
C GLY A 139 44.52 -92.46 24.57
N THR A 140 43.74 -93.54 24.53
CA THR A 140 42.69 -93.72 23.50
C THR A 140 41.47 -92.82 23.73
N LYS A 141 41.21 -92.38 24.97
CA LYS A 141 40.13 -91.44 25.28
C LYS A 141 40.48 -89.99 24.91
N PHE A 142 41.77 -89.62 24.92
CA PHE A 142 42.22 -88.33 24.38
C PHE A 142 42.12 -88.23 22.85
N LYS A 143 42.04 -89.36 22.13
CA LYS A 143 41.90 -89.36 20.65
C LYS A 143 40.59 -88.70 20.20
N THR A 144 39.50 -88.85 20.96
CA THR A 144 38.21 -88.24 20.59
C THR A 144 38.25 -86.70 20.63
N SER A 145 38.95 -86.11 21.60
CA SER A 145 39.20 -84.67 21.63
C SER A 145 40.14 -84.23 20.50
N THR A 146 41.16 -85.04 20.20
CA THR A 146 42.08 -84.78 19.09
C THR A 146 41.33 -84.69 17.76
N TRP A 147 40.36 -85.58 17.51
CA TRP A 147 39.50 -85.47 16.32
C TRP A 147 38.55 -84.28 16.35
N GLY A 148 38.01 -83.90 17.51
CA GLY A 148 37.19 -82.70 17.65
C GLY A 148 37.96 -81.43 17.29
N ILE A 149 39.21 -81.32 17.74
CA ILE A 149 40.10 -80.20 17.42
C ILE A 149 40.48 -80.22 15.93
N ILE A 150 40.82 -81.38 15.38
CA ILE A 150 41.14 -81.50 13.95
C ILE A 150 39.92 -81.15 13.09
N ALA A 151 38.73 -81.64 13.44
CA ALA A 151 37.49 -81.32 12.74
C ALA A 151 37.16 -79.82 12.84
N PHE A 152 37.38 -79.19 14.00
CA PHE A 152 37.27 -77.75 14.18
C PHE A 152 38.21 -76.99 13.24
N ILE A 153 39.50 -77.34 13.23
CA ILE A 153 40.50 -76.67 12.39
C ILE A 153 40.17 -76.85 10.91
N VAL A 154 39.85 -78.08 10.49
CA VAL A 154 39.51 -78.40 9.09
C VAL A 154 38.29 -77.60 8.63
N LEU A 155 37.23 -77.55 9.44
CA LEU A 155 36.05 -76.76 9.10
C LEU A 155 36.32 -75.25 9.12
N LYS A 156 37.11 -74.74 10.08
CA LYS A 156 37.45 -73.31 10.13
C LYS A 156 38.33 -72.85 8.96
N VAL A 157 39.31 -73.66 8.58
CA VAL A 157 40.12 -73.40 7.39
C VAL A 157 39.28 -73.48 6.12
N TRP A 158 38.36 -74.46 6.05
CA TRP A 158 37.44 -74.59 4.93
C TRP A 158 36.45 -73.41 4.84
N GLU A 159 35.89 -72.96 5.97
CA GLU A 159 34.99 -71.79 6.07
C GLU A 159 35.69 -70.52 5.58
N SER A 160 36.91 -70.27 6.08
CA SER A 160 37.73 -69.13 5.68
C SER A 160 38.09 -69.15 4.19
N LYS A 161 38.43 -70.33 3.63
CA LYS A 161 38.74 -70.45 2.19
C LYS A 161 37.50 -70.36 1.29
N ASN A 162 36.35 -70.87 1.74
CA ASN A 162 35.14 -70.84 0.94
C ASN A 162 34.53 -69.42 0.90
N GLY A 163 34.78 -68.57 1.89
CA GLY A 163 34.46 -67.13 1.83
C GLY A 163 33.01 -66.84 1.42
N TYR A 164 32.05 -67.68 1.86
CA TYR A 164 30.65 -67.53 1.44
C TYR A 164 30.00 -66.27 2.00
N GLU A 165 30.45 -65.79 3.17
CA GLU A 165 29.98 -64.52 3.75
C GLU A 165 30.40 -63.31 2.91
N GLU A 166 31.64 -63.30 2.41
CA GLU A 166 32.13 -62.25 1.51
C GLU A 166 31.40 -62.27 0.17
N ARG A 167 31.18 -63.46 -0.41
CA ARG A 167 30.41 -63.60 -1.66
C ARG A 167 28.98 -63.12 -1.50
N ARG A 168 28.32 -63.46 -0.39
CA ARG A 168 26.96 -63.00 -0.09
C ARG A 168 26.91 -61.47 0.13
N LEU A 169 27.89 -60.92 0.85
CA LEU A 169 27.99 -59.47 1.07
C LEU A 169 28.21 -58.72 -0.24
N ASN A 170 29.15 -59.17 -1.08
CA ASN A 170 29.42 -58.58 -2.38
C ASN A 170 28.22 -58.68 -3.32
N TRP A 171 27.54 -59.84 -3.34
CA TRP A 171 26.30 -60.01 -4.08
C TRP A 171 25.20 -59.05 -3.60
N CYS A 172 25.00 -58.94 -2.27
CA CYS A 172 24.02 -58.03 -1.68
C CYS A 172 24.33 -56.57 -2.01
N MET A 173 25.61 -56.18 -1.97
CA MET A 173 26.05 -54.83 -2.28
C MET A 173 25.88 -54.50 -3.76
N ALA A 174 26.25 -55.43 -4.65
CA ALA A 174 26.02 -55.29 -6.09
C ALA A 174 24.52 -55.23 -6.42
N LYS A 175 23.69 -56.05 -5.76
CA LYS A 175 22.25 -56.05 -5.96
C LYS A 175 21.60 -54.77 -5.45
N LEU A 176 22.01 -54.25 -4.30
CA LEU A 176 21.56 -52.98 -3.74
C LEU A 176 21.94 -51.81 -4.66
N GLN A 177 23.18 -51.79 -5.16
CA GLN A 177 23.63 -50.79 -6.14
C GLN A 177 22.82 -50.88 -7.44
N GLN A 178 22.52 -52.09 -7.92
CA GLN A 178 21.69 -52.27 -9.11
C GLN A 178 20.27 -51.71 -8.91
N THR A 179 19.62 -52.03 -7.80
CA THR A 179 18.26 -51.53 -7.50
C THR A 179 18.23 -50.01 -7.35
N LEU A 180 19.23 -49.42 -6.67
CA LEU A 180 19.33 -47.97 -6.57
C LEU A 180 19.61 -47.32 -7.93
N THR A 181 20.48 -47.90 -8.75
CA THR A 181 20.81 -47.36 -10.07
C THR A 181 19.62 -47.45 -11.03
N GLU A 182 18.82 -48.51 -10.94
CA GLU A 182 17.61 -48.71 -11.75
C GLU A 182 16.49 -47.73 -11.34
N GLU A 183 16.27 -47.52 -10.04
CA GLU A 183 15.37 -46.47 -9.55
C GLU A 183 15.84 -45.08 -9.96
N HIS A 184 17.14 -44.78 -9.81
CA HIS A 184 17.69 -43.49 -10.21
C HIS A 184 17.59 -43.28 -11.73
N ALA A 185 17.83 -44.30 -12.56
CA ALA A 185 17.70 -44.20 -14.01
C ALA A 185 16.25 -43.90 -14.44
N LEU A 186 15.28 -44.64 -13.91
CA LEU A 186 13.86 -44.43 -14.18
C LEU A 186 13.40 -43.04 -13.70
N GLN A 187 13.85 -42.62 -12.52
CA GLN A 187 13.53 -41.31 -11.97
C GLN A 187 14.18 -40.17 -12.77
N THR A 188 15.39 -40.36 -13.29
CA THR A 188 16.03 -39.37 -14.18
C THR A 188 15.33 -39.25 -15.52
N GLU A 189 14.80 -40.35 -16.08
CA GLU A 189 14.06 -40.34 -17.34
C GLU A 189 12.65 -39.73 -17.20
N GLU A 190 11.95 -40.02 -16.10
CA GLU A 190 10.68 -39.36 -15.75
C GLU A 190 10.89 -37.86 -15.48
N ASN A 191 11.98 -37.49 -14.80
CA ASN A 191 12.29 -36.09 -14.52
C ASN A 191 12.73 -35.35 -15.77
N ALA A 192 13.51 -35.96 -16.67
CA ALA A 192 13.93 -35.36 -17.94
C ALA A 192 12.71 -35.12 -18.85
N SER A 193 11.80 -36.10 -18.96
CA SER A 193 10.56 -35.94 -19.75
C SER A 193 9.61 -34.90 -19.14
N ARG A 194 9.47 -34.86 -17.81
CA ARG A 194 8.73 -33.78 -17.12
C ARG A 194 9.36 -32.40 -17.30
N GLN A 195 10.69 -32.32 -17.31
CA GLN A 195 11.41 -31.08 -17.51
C GLN A 195 11.25 -30.58 -18.95
N GLN A 196 11.33 -31.46 -19.93
CA GLN A 196 11.11 -31.13 -21.35
C GLN A 196 9.66 -30.68 -21.61
N GLN A 197 8.66 -31.30 -20.98
CA GLN A 197 7.27 -30.82 -21.04
C GLN A 197 7.08 -29.46 -20.37
N ARG A 198 7.77 -29.19 -19.26
CA ARG A 198 7.74 -27.88 -18.60
C ARG A 198 8.41 -26.79 -19.43
N GLU A 199 9.49 -27.12 -20.11
CA GLU A 199 10.19 -26.20 -21.03
C GLU A 199 9.34 -25.91 -22.27
N ALA A 200 8.77 -26.95 -22.91
CA ALA A 200 7.85 -26.76 -24.04
C ALA A 200 6.58 -25.96 -23.64
N GLY A 201 6.01 -26.23 -22.47
CA GLY A 201 4.90 -25.46 -21.91
C GLY A 201 5.29 -24.01 -21.61
N ARG A 202 6.51 -23.76 -21.11
CA ARG A 202 7.05 -22.40 -20.92
C ARG A 202 7.24 -21.68 -22.24
N HIS A 203 7.80 -22.32 -23.26
CA HIS A 203 7.98 -21.69 -24.56
C HIS A 203 6.64 -21.34 -25.21
N ALA A 204 5.67 -22.26 -25.21
CA ALA A 204 4.33 -21.98 -25.72
C ALA A 204 3.58 -20.90 -24.91
N ALA A 205 3.74 -20.87 -23.58
CA ALA A 205 3.18 -19.81 -22.74
C ALA A 205 3.86 -18.45 -22.99
N THR A 206 5.18 -18.45 -23.18
CA THR A 206 5.95 -17.24 -23.49
C THR A 206 5.57 -16.70 -24.86
N GLU A 207 5.40 -17.56 -25.86
CA GLU A 207 4.98 -17.19 -27.21
C GLU A 207 3.57 -16.60 -27.22
N ARG A 208 2.61 -17.23 -26.52
CA ARG A 208 1.27 -16.66 -26.32
C ARG A 208 1.27 -15.35 -25.55
N LEU A 209 2.16 -15.20 -24.57
CA LEU A 209 2.29 -13.95 -23.80
C LEU A 209 2.91 -12.86 -24.67
N VAL A 210 3.89 -13.17 -25.51
CA VAL A 210 4.47 -12.25 -26.50
C VAL A 210 3.43 -11.83 -27.54
N GLU A 211 2.61 -12.76 -28.04
CA GLU A 211 1.52 -12.46 -28.98
C GLU A 211 0.44 -11.58 -28.32
N ALA A 212 0.04 -11.90 -27.08
CA ALA A 212 -0.90 -11.09 -26.31
C ALA A 212 -0.34 -9.70 -25.97
N MET A 213 0.95 -9.60 -25.61
CA MET A 213 1.62 -8.31 -25.40
C MET A 213 1.76 -7.53 -26.70
N ALA A 214 2.00 -8.18 -27.84
CA ALA A 214 2.07 -7.50 -29.14
C ALA A 214 0.70 -6.90 -29.51
N LEU A 215 -0.38 -7.65 -29.32
CA LEU A 215 -1.76 -7.16 -29.49
C LEU A 215 -2.07 -6.02 -28.51
N GLN A 216 -1.69 -6.16 -27.24
CA GLN A 216 -1.91 -5.13 -26.23
C GLN A 216 -1.05 -3.88 -26.48
N THR A 217 0.18 -4.02 -26.97
CA THR A 217 1.07 -2.91 -27.33
C THR A 217 0.54 -2.18 -28.56
N ALA A 218 0.00 -2.90 -29.55
CA ALA A 218 -0.66 -2.29 -30.70
C ALA A 218 -1.93 -1.53 -30.28
N ALA A 219 -2.77 -2.13 -29.44
CA ALA A 219 -3.97 -1.48 -28.91
C ALA A 219 -3.62 -0.24 -28.06
N LEU A 220 -2.61 -0.34 -27.19
CA LEU A 220 -2.15 0.77 -26.37
C LEU A 220 -1.54 1.90 -27.22
N ARG A 221 -0.80 1.56 -28.28
CA ARG A 221 -0.26 2.54 -29.24
C ARG A 221 -1.38 3.27 -29.97
N GLU A 222 -2.47 2.58 -30.31
CA GLU A 222 -3.64 3.20 -30.94
C GLU A 222 -4.40 4.10 -29.96
N GLU A 223 -4.59 3.67 -28.71
CA GLU A 223 -5.14 4.53 -27.64
C GLU A 223 -4.27 5.76 -27.38
N PHE A 224 -2.94 5.62 -27.36
CA PHE A 224 -2.02 6.76 -27.25
C PHE A 224 -2.12 7.70 -28.45
N ARG A 225 -2.28 7.17 -29.67
CA ARG A 225 -2.51 8.00 -30.86
C ARG A 225 -3.85 8.73 -30.76
N GLN A 226 -4.91 8.05 -30.38
CA GLN A 226 -6.22 8.67 -30.19
C GLN A 226 -6.22 9.71 -29.06
N GLN A 227 -5.46 9.47 -27.98
CA GLN A 227 -5.30 10.41 -26.89
C GLN A 227 -4.47 11.62 -27.32
N ALA A 228 -3.43 11.42 -28.13
CA ALA A 228 -2.66 12.51 -28.72
C ALA A 228 -3.53 13.38 -29.65
N THR A 229 -4.35 12.77 -30.52
CA THR A 229 -5.28 13.51 -31.39
C THR A 229 -6.33 14.26 -30.58
N ARG A 230 -6.93 13.62 -29.56
CA ARG A 230 -7.89 14.29 -28.65
C ARG A 230 -7.25 15.43 -27.86
N SER A 231 -5.98 15.29 -27.48
CA SER A 231 -5.22 16.36 -26.81
C SER A 231 -4.99 17.54 -27.75
N GLU A 232 -4.63 17.28 -29.02
CA GLU A 232 -4.43 18.30 -30.04
C GLU A 232 -5.75 19.03 -30.38
N GLU A 233 -6.86 18.30 -30.46
CA GLU A 233 -8.20 18.89 -30.63
C GLU A 233 -8.63 19.74 -29.42
N GLN A 234 -8.31 19.30 -28.20
CA GLN A 234 -8.58 20.08 -26.98
C GLN A 234 -7.71 21.34 -26.88
N GLU A 235 -6.45 21.28 -27.30
CA GLU A 235 -5.58 22.45 -27.40
C GLU A 235 -6.11 23.41 -28.47
N ALA A 236 -6.51 22.91 -29.64
CA ALA A 236 -7.11 23.72 -30.70
C ALA A 236 -8.42 24.39 -30.25
N GLN A 237 -9.30 23.68 -29.54
CA GLN A 237 -10.52 24.26 -28.94
C GLN A 237 -10.20 25.32 -27.89
N ARG A 238 -9.20 25.09 -27.03
CA ARG A 238 -8.75 26.10 -26.05
C ARG A 238 -8.18 27.33 -26.73
N HIS A 239 -7.37 27.16 -27.78
CA HIS A 239 -6.86 28.27 -28.57
C HIS A 239 -7.99 29.05 -29.26
N GLN A 240 -8.98 28.36 -29.81
CA GLN A 240 -10.13 29.01 -30.44
C GLN A 240 -10.98 29.77 -29.41
N TYR A 241 -11.19 29.20 -28.23
CA TYR A 241 -11.88 29.87 -27.12
C TYR A 241 -11.11 31.10 -26.64
N HIS A 242 -9.78 31.01 -26.47
CA HIS A 242 -8.93 32.15 -26.12
C HIS A 242 -8.93 33.23 -27.20
N LEU A 243 -8.90 32.88 -28.48
CA LEU A 243 -9.02 33.85 -29.58
C LEU A 243 -10.39 34.54 -29.59
N ALA A 244 -11.47 33.81 -29.32
CA ALA A 244 -12.81 34.39 -29.19
C ALA A 244 -12.87 35.39 -28.02
N ALA A 245 -12.35 35.01 -26.85
CA ALA A 245 -12.29 35.90 -25.69
C ALA A 245 -11.42 37.14 -25.95
N LEU A 246 -10.28 36.99 -26.64
CA LEU A 246 -9.43 38.14 -27.01
C LEU A 246 -10.12 39.09 -27.99
N ASN A 247 -10.88 38.57 -28.95
CA ASN A 247 -11.67 39.40 -29.86
C ASN A 247 -12.79 40.17 -29.12
N GLU A 248 -13.45 39.53 -28.15
CA GLU A 248 -14.45 40.19 -27.31
C GLU A 248 -13.83 41.31 -26.47
N ILE A 249 -12.66 41.07 -25.87
CA ILE A 249 -11.91 42.11 -25.15
C ILE A 249 -11.51 43.25 -26.08
N ALA A 250 -11.09 42.96 -27.31
CA ALA A 250 -10.75 43.97 -28.30
C ALA A 250 -11.97 44.83 -28.69
N ASP A 251 -13.16 44.22 -28.82
CA ASP A 251 -14.40 44.95 -29.09
C ASP A 251 -14.82 45.84 -27.91
N ILE A 252 -14.76 45.32 -26.69
CA ILE A 252 -15.01 46.09 -25.46
C ILE A 252 -14.04 47.28 -25.36
N ASN A 253 -12.76 47.08 -25.67
CA ASN A 253 -11.78 48.18 -25.68
C ASN A 253 -12.09 49.24 -26.74
N ASN A 254 -12.53 48.86 -27.94
CA ASN A 254 -12.96 49.82 -28.95
C ASN A 254 -14.21 50.59 -28.52
N GLN A 255 -15.18 49.90 -27.91
CA GLN A 255 -16.37 50.56 -27.34
C GLN A 255 -15.99 51.54 -26.22
N SER A 256 -15.10 51.14 -25.31
CA SER A 256 -14.58 52.00 -24.24
C SER A 256 -13.88 53.23 -24.79
N ARG A 257 -13.05 53.06 -25.83
CA ARG A 257 -12.36 54.16 -26.52
C ARG A 257 -13.37 55.15 -27.14
N ASN A 258 -14.40 54.65 -27.83
CA ASN A 258 -15.45 55.50 -28.41
C ASN A 258 -16.25 56.26 -27.34
N LEU A 259 -16.54 55.61 -26.21
CA LEU A 259 -17.23 56.25 -25.08
C LEU A 259 -16.35 57.34 -24.44
N LEU A 260 -15.06 57.09 -24.27
CA LEU A 260 -14.12 58.09 -23.77
C LEU A 260 -13.99 59.28 -24.73
N GLU A 261 -13.88 59.03 -26.04
CA GLU A 261 -13.84 60.10 -27.04
C GLU A 261 -15.14 60.94 -27.02
N THR A 262 -16.29 60.28 -26.89
CA THR A 262 -17.59 60.95 -26.75
C THR A 262 -17.67 61.77 -25.46
N TYR A 263 -17.18 61.23 -24.35
CA TYR A 263 -17.14 61.92 -23.07
C TYR A 263 -16.23 63.16 -23.13
N THR A 264 -15.02 63.01 -23.67
CA THR A 264 -14.07 64.13 -23.84
C THR A 264 -14.67 65.23 -24.68
N ARG A 265 -15.28 64.91 -25.83
CA ARG A 265 -15.96 65.89 -26.68
C ARG A 265 -17.10 66.61 -25.95
N LYS A 266 -17.98 65.87 -25.26
CA LYS A 266 -19.05 66.48 -24.46
C LYS A 266 -18.51 67.33 -23.30
N SER A 267 -17.39 66.93 -22.72
CA SER A 267 -16.73 67.69 -21.67
C SER A 267 -16.18 69.02 -22.21
N GLU A 268 -15.59 69.02 -23.41
CA GLU A 268 -15.17 70.25 -24.10
C GLU A 268 -16.36 71.16 -24.43
N GLU A 269 -17.45 70.61 -24.97
CA GLU A 269 -18.69 71.35 -25.23
C GLU A 269 -19.27 71.97 -23.94
N ASN A 270 -19.28 71.21 -22.85
CA ASN A 270 -19.75 71.70 -21.55
C ASN A 270 -18.81 72.77 -20.97
N LEU A 271 -17.49 72.64 -21.15
CA LEU A 271 -16.52 73.65 -20.71
C LEU A 271 -16.72 74.97 -21.48
N ALA A 272 -16.98 74.90 -22.78
CA ALA A 272 -17.29 76.06 -23.60
C ALA A 272 -18.61 76.72 -23.16
N ALA A 273 -19.65 75.93 -22.88
CA ALA A 273 -20.91 76.44 -22.35
C ALA A 273 -20.74 77.11 -20.98
N LEU A 274 -19.92 76.53 -20.08
CA LEU A 274 -19.58 77.13 -18.79
C LEU A 274 -18.80 78.44 -18.94
N GLN A 275 -17.85 78.52 -19.87
CA GLN A 275 -17.14 79.76 -20.18
C GLN A 275 -18.10 80.84 -20.69
N GLN A 276 -19.03 80.49 -21.58
CA GLN A 276 -20.05 81.41 -22.09
C GLN A 276 -21.04 81.86 -21.00
N ALA A 277 -21.41 80.96 -20.09
CA ALA A 277 -22.21 81.31 -18.92
C ALA A 277 -21.46 82.28 -18.00
N ALA A 278 -20.17 82.05 -17.78
CA ALA A 278 -19.32 82.93 -16.98
C ALA A 278 -19.19 84.33 -17.61
N THR A 279 -19.02 84.43 -18.93
CA THR A 279 -19.03 85.74 -19.61
C THR A 279 -20.37 86.44 -19.50
N THR A 280 -21.47 85.72 -19.69
CA THR A 280 -22.84 86.28 -19.55
C THR A 280 -23.08 86.77 -18.12
N MET A 281 -22.61 86.03 -17.12
CA MET A 281 -22.72 86.40 -15.71
C MET A 281 -21.85 87.62 -15.38
N SER A 282 -20.67 87.75 -16.01
CA SER A 282 -19.83 88.95 -15.91
C SER A 282 -20.53 90.18 -16.50
N ASP A 283 -21.12 90.06 -17.70
CA ASP A 283 -21.85 91.15 -18.35
C ASP A 283 -23.07 91.59 -17.52
N ALA A 284 -23.84 90.63 -17.01
CA ALA A 284 -24.96 90.89 -16.11
C ALA A 284 -24.51 91.57 -14.81
N SER A 285 -23.40 91.13 -14.22
CA SER A 285 -22.83 91.77 -13.02
C SER A 285 -22.41 93.22 -13.29
N GLN A 286 -21.82 93.50 -14.45
CA GLN A 286 -21.45 94.86 -14.85
C GLN A 286 -22.68 95.74 -15.09
N GLN A 287 -23.76 95.19 -15.65
CA GLN A 287 -25.03 95.90 -15.83
C GLN A 287 -25.71 96.21 -14.49
N VAL A 288 -25.68 95.27 -13.54
CA VAL A 288 -26.16 95.49 -12.16
C VAL A 288 -25.35 96.58 -11.48
N SER A 289 -24.02 96.58 -11.63
CA SER A 289 -23.16 97.64 -11.11
C SER A 289 -23.50 99.01 -11.71
N GLY A 290 -23.73 99.09 -13.03
CA GLY A 290 -24.19 100.32 -13.68
C GLY A 290 -25.55 100.80 -13.17
N SER A 291 -26.48 99.88 -12.92
CA SER A 291 -27.81 100.18 -12.36
C SER A 291 -27.71 100.70 -10.93
N ALA A 292 -26.78 100.17 -10.13
CA ALA A 292 -26.52 100.65 -8.76
C ALA A 292 -25.99 102.09 -8.75
N VAL A 293 -25.08 102.45 -9.66
CA VAL A 293 -24.59 103.83 -9.84
C VAL A 293 -25.73 104.77 -10.26
N SER A 294 -26.60 104.34 -11.16
CA SER A 294 -27.77 105.13 -11.55
C SER A 294 -28.73 105.36 -10.37
N LEU A 295 -28.95 104.35 -9.54
CA LEU A 295 -29.81 104.45 -8.36
C LEU A 295 -29.21 105.41 -7.31
N GLU A 296 -27.91 105.35 -7.08
CA GLU A 296 -27.18 106.29 -6.21
C GLU A 296 -27.40 107.75 -6.65
N SER A 297 -27.31 108.02 -7.95
CA SER A 297 -27.58 109.35 -8.51
C SER A 297 -29.03 109.81 -8.29
N VAL A 298 -30.01 108.91 -8.44
CA VAL A 298 -31.43 109.22 -8.20
C VAL A 298 -31.68 109.53 -6.72
N VAL A 299 -31.12 108.74 -5.81
CA VAL A 299 -31.25 108.96 -4.35
C VAL A 299 -30.61 110.28 -3.93
N SER A 300 -29.44 110.62 -4.48
CA SER A 300 -28.78 111.91 -4.23
C SER A 300 -29.64 113.10 -4.70
N THR A 301 -30.24 112.98 -5.89
CA THR A 301 -31.13 114.01 -6.46
C THR A 301 -32.37 114.20 -5.59
N LEU A 302 -33.01 113.10 -5.19
CA LEU A 302 -34.17 113.12 -4.29
C LEU A 302 -33.82 113.76 -2.94
N GLY A 303 -32.65 113.45 -2.39
CA GLY A 303 -32.16 114.06 -1.14
C GLY A 303 -31.99 115.58 -1.25
N ARG A 304 -31.48 116.06 -2.39
CA ARG A 304 -31.36 117.50 -2.67
C ARG A 304 -32.73 118.17 -2.79
N ASP A 305 -33.65 117.60 -3.57
CA ASP A 305 -34.98 118.16 -3.80
C ASP A 305 -35.79 118.23 -2.49
N LEU A 306 -35.71 117.20 -1.64
CA LEU A 306 -36.33 117.22 -0.30
C LEU A 306 -35.74 118.31 0.61
N GLY A 307 -34.43 118.56 0.51
CA GLY A 307 -33.76 119.64 1.24
C GLY A 307 -34.24 121.03 0.84
N GLU A 308 -34.46 121.26 -0.45
CA GLU A 308 -35.03 122.50 -0.99
C GLU A 308 -36.48 122.70 -0.51
N VAL A 309 -37.33 121.67 -0.63
CA VAL A 309 -38.72 121.73 -0.15
C VAL A 309 -38.78 122.06 1.34
N MET A 310 -37.94 121.44 2.18
CA MET A 310 -37.93 121.69 3.62
C MET A 310 -37.47 123.13 3.95
N THR A 311 -36.53 123.66 3.18
CA THR A 311 -36.07 125.05 3.32
C THR A 311 -37.18 126.03 2.96
N GLU A 312 -37.92 125.73 1.91
CA GLU A 312 -39.06 126.55 1.45
C GLU A 312 -40.21 126.52 2.46
N ILE A 313 -40.56 125.35 3.00
CA ILE A 313 -41.54 125.22 4.09
C ILE A 313 -41.14 126.05 5.31
N LYS A 314 -39.86 126.02 5.72
CA LYS A 314 -39.37 126.81 6.85
C LYS A 314 -39.47 128.31 6.59
N ARG A 315 -39.23 128.75 5.34
CA ARG A 315 -39.34 130.13 4.90
C ARG A 315 -40.79 130.61 4.94
N GLU A 316 -41.71 129.83 4.36
CA GLU A 316 -43.15 130.12 4.38
C GLU A 316 -43.72 130.15 5.80
N LEU A 317 -43.37 129.18 6.65
CA LEU A 317 -43.81 129.16 8.05
C LEU A 317 -43.32 130.39 8.83
N SER A 318 -42.09 130.84 8.60
CA SER A 318 -41.55 132.03 9.28
C SER A 318 -42.27 133.31 8.85
N GLN A 319 -42.71 133.38 7.59
CA GLN A 319 -43.49 134.49 7.05
C GLN A 319 -44.91 134.50 7.63
N VAL A 320 -45.58 133.34 7.65
CA VAL A 320 -46.93 133.17 8.23
C VAL A 320 -46.96 133.53 9.72
N VAL A 321 -45.95 133.16 10.50
CA VAL A 321 -45.87 133.50 11.93
C VAL A 321 -45.76 135.01 12.16
N ASN A 322 -45.05 135.73 11.29
CA ASN A 322 -44.89 137.18 11.38
C ASN A 322 -46.19 137.92 11.00
N ASP A 323 -46.90 137.40 9.99
CA ASP A 323 -48.22 137.90 9.59
C ASP A 323 -49.27 137.63 10.69
N MET A 324 -49.25 136.44 11.29
CA MET A 324 -50.12 136.07 12.42
C MET A 324 -49.94 136.96 13.66
N ASN A 325 -48.72 137.42 13.96
CA ASN A 325 -48.46 138.30 15.10
C ASN A 325 -49.12 139.67 14.93
N THR A 326 -49.19 140.15 13.68
CA THR A 326 -49.87 141.41 13.31
C THR A 326 -51.40 141.25 13.36
N ASP A 327 -51.92 140.10 12.94
CA ASP A 327 -53.34 139.79 12.99
C ASP A 327 -53.86 139.53 14.41
N PHE A 328 -53.03 138.99 15.29
CA PHE A 328 -53.40 138.70 16.68
C PHE A 328 -53.74 139.97 17.48
N THR A 329 -52.96 141.05 17.32
CA THR A 329 -53.25 142.35 17.94
C THR A 329 -54.58 142.94 17.43
N ARG A 330 -54.97 142.63 16.18
CA ARG A 330 -56.25 143.05 15.58
C ARG A 330 -57.43 142.20 16.09
N ASN A 331 -57.22 140.90 16.27
CA ASN A 331 -58.25 139.94 16.70
C ASN A 331 -58.72 140.14 18.15
N VAL A 332 -57.85 140.59 19.07
CA VAL A 332 -58.24 140.88 20.46
C VAL A 332 -59.26 142.02 20.55
N GLN A 333 -59.14 143.03 19.69
CA GLN A 333 -60.12 144.12 19.58
C GLN A 333 -61.46 143.63 18.98
N GLN A 334 -61.40 142.68 18.04
CA GLN A 334 -62.57 142.06 17.39
C GLN A 334 -63.31 141.05 18.30
N MET A 335 -62.63 140.48 19.29
CA MET A 335 -63.16 139.47 20.21
C MET A 335 -64.16 140.06 21.22
N SER A 336 -64.01 141.33 21.58
CA SER A 336 -64.96 142.07 22.41
C SER A 336 -66.34 142.19 21.72
N ASP A 337 -66.34 142.37 20.40
CA ASP A 337 -67.57 142.52 19.61
C ASP A 337 -68.20 141.15 19.27
N LYS A 338 -67.38 140.10 19.07
CA LYS A 338 -67.85 138.73 18.77
C LYS A 338 -68.45 137.96 19.95
N LEU A 339 -68.18 138.33 21.21
CA LEU A 339 -68.77 137.64 22.37
C LEU A 339 -70.29 137.86 22.47
N ALA A 340 -70.81 138.96 21.92
CA ALA A 340 -72.24 139.19 21.78
C ALA A 340 -72.89 138.28 20.71
N ASP A 341 -72.20 138.06 19.57
CA ASP A 341 -72.63 137.15 18.48
C ASP A 341 -72.52 135.66 18.85
N SER A 342 -71.58 135.29 19.72
CA SER A 342 -71.25 133.90 20.05
C SER A 342 -72.38 133.14 20.76
N THR A 343 -73.24 133.84 21.50
CA THR A 343 -74.40 133.23 22.18
C THR A 343 -75.46 132.75 21.17
N LEU A 344 -75.59 133.43 20.04
CA LEU A 344 -76.49 133.04 18.95
C LEU A 344 -75.90 131.90 18.10
N GLN A 345 -74.58 131.92 17.90
CA GLN A 345 -73.85 130.85 17.21
C GLN A 345 -73.88 129.50 17.95
N LEU A 346 -73.79 129.49 19.29
CA LEU A 346 -73.80 128.25 20.08
C LEU A 346 -75.03 127.36 19.82
N SER A 347 -76.21 127.94 19.64
CA SER A 347 -77.45 127.22 19.31
C SER A 347 -77.37 126.54 17.92
N THR A 348 -76.77 127.24 16.94
CA THR A 348 -76.57 126.72 15.59
C THR A 348 -75.49 125.62 15.56
N THR A 349 -74.40 125.82 16.31
CA THR A 349 -73.33 124.83 16.46
C THR A 349 -73.83 123.53 17.07
N MET A 350 -74.76 123.59 18.03
CA MET A 350 -75.30 122.38 18.66
C MET A 350 -76.11 121.50 17.68
N GLY A 351 -76.87 122.11 16.76
CA GLY A 351 -77.55 121.38 15.68
C GLY A 351 -76.60 120.83 14.61
N GLN A 352 -75.49 121.52 14.34
CA GLN A 352 -74.43 121.02 13.45
C GLN A 352 -73.66 119.84 14.07
N ILE A 353 -73.47 119.85 15.39
CA ILE A 353 -72.87 118.73 16.14
C ILE A 353 -73.77 117.49 16.08
N GLU A 354 -75.08 117.63 16.29
CA GLU A 354 -76.03 116.51 16.18
C GLU A 354 -75.96 115.87 14.79
N THR A 355 -75.96 116.69 13.73
CA THR A 355 -75.85 116.22 12.35
C THR A 355 -74.50 115.52 12.08
N SER A 356 -73.39 116.15 12.48
CA SER A 356 -72.04 115.61 12.26
C SER A 356 -71.80 114.29 13.00
N LEU A 357 -72.34 114.15 14.21
CA LEU A 357 -72.26 112.89 14.97
C LEU A 357 -73.08 111.78 14.31
N ASN A 358 -74.24 112.11 13.75
CA ASN A 358 -75.07 111.15 13.05
C ASN A 358 -74.41 110.67 11.74
N ASP A 359 -73.77 111.60 11.00
CA ASP A 359 -72.97 111.29 9.82
C ASP A 359 -71.74 110.44 10.17
N ALA A 360 -71.05 110.76 11.27
CA ALA A 360 -69.90 109.99 11.74
C ALA A 360 -70.29 108.55 12.15
N ILE A 361 -71.40 108.39 12.88
CA ILE A 361 -71.91 107.07 13.26
C ILE A 361 -72.32 106.27 12.01
N THR A 362 -72.98 106.92 11.05
CA THR A 362 -73.38 106.28 9.79
C THR A 362 -72.17 105.84 8.97
N SER A 363 -71.16 106.70 8.84
CA SER A 363 -69.89 106.40 8.15
C SER A 363 -69.10 105.28 8.84
N MET A 364 -69.07 105.28 10.18
CA MET A 364 -68.40 104.23 10.95
C MET A 364 -69.12 102.89 10.83
N ASN A 365 -70.46 102.87 10.83
CA ASN A 365 -71.25 101.66 10.62
C ASN A 365 -71.05 101.10 9.20
N ALA A 366 -71.01 101.96 8.19
CA ALA A 366 -70.70 101.57 6.82
C ALA A 366 -69.28 100.99 6.70
N SER A 367 -68.29 101.63 7.33
CA SER A 367 -66.90 101.15 7.35
C SER A 367 -66.76 99.81 8.08
N PHE A 368 -67.43 99.64 9.22
CA PHE A 368 -67.41 98.41 9.98
C PHE A 368 -68.06 97.25 9.21
N SER A 369 -69.24 97.51 8.62
CA SER A 369 -69.92 96.54 7.76
C SER A 369 -69.04 96.13 6.58
N GLY A 370 -68.45 97.10 5.88
CA GLY A 370 -67.54 96.85 4.75
C GLY A 370 -66.30 96.05 5.15
N ASN A 371 -65.70 96.35 6.30
CA ASN A 371 -64.55 95.60 6.83
C ASN A 371 -64.93 94.16 7.21
N MET A 372 -66.11 93.96 7.81
CA MET A 372 -66.59 92.62 8.17
C MET A 372 -66.87 91.78 6.91
N THR A 373 -67.44 92.38 5.86
CA THR A 373 -67.62 91.71 4.56
C THR A 373 -66.29 91.35 3.91
N GLN A 374 -65.33 92.28 3.85
CA GLN A 374 -63.99 91.97 3.31
C GLN A 374 -63.28 90.87 4.11
N MET A 375 -63.47 90.82 5.43
CA MET A 375 -62.93 89.76 6.27
C MET A 375 -63.58 88.41 5.96
N ALA A 376 -64.90 88.38 5.78
CA ALA A 376 -65.61 87.16 5.38
C ALA A 376 -65.10 86.65 4.03
N ASP A 377 -64.95 87.52 3.03
CA ASP A 377 -64.44 87.17 1.70
C ASP A 377 -63.00 86.63 1.78
N LYS A 378 -62.13 87.26 2.58
CA LYS A 378 -60.75 86.79 2.77
C LYS A 378 -60.70 85.44 3.49
N LEU A 379 -61.56 85.21 4.48
CA LEU A 379 -61.64 83.93 5.18
C LEU A 379 -62.20 82.83 4.28
N GLU A 380 -63.21 83.13 3.45
CA GLU A 380 -63.75 82.20 2.46
C GLU A 380 -62.68 81.82 1.43
N SER A 381 -61.96 82.82 0.90
CA SER A 381 -60.86 82.58 -0.04
C SER A 381 -59.72 81.76 0.56
N ALA A 382 -59.31 82.05 1.80
CA ALA A 382 -58.28 81.28 2.49
C ALA A 382 -58.73 79.84 2.76
N THR A 383 -60.00 79.65 3.17
CA THR A 383 -60.57 78.32 3.41
C THR A 383 -60.63 77.50 2.11
N SER A 384 -60.99 78.15 0.99
CA SER A 384 -60.97 77.55 -0.34
C SER A 384 -59.56 77.11 -0.76
N GLN A 385 -58.56 77.99 -0.61
CA GLN A 385 -57.16 77.66 -0.92
C GLN A 385 -56.59 76.53 -0.05
N ILE A 386 -56.95 76.49 1.24
CA ILE A 386 -56.58 75.39 2.13
C ILE A 386 -57.21 74.08 1.65
N SER A 387 -58.50 74.10 1.29
CA SER A 387 -59.20 72.92 0.77
C SER A 387 -58.55 72.37 -0.50
N GLU A 388 -58.19 73.26 -1.43
CA GLU A 388 -57.48 72.90 -2.66
C GLU A 388 -56.09 72.31 -2.37
N SER A 389 -55.34 72.92 -1.46
CA SER A 389 -54.02 72.42 -1.03
C SER A 389 -54.11 71.04 -0.37
N VAL A 390 -55.12 70.81 0.47
CA VAL A 390 -55.37 69.51 1.13
C VAL A 390 -55.75 68.44 0.10
N ASN A 391 -56.59 68.78 -0.89
CA ASN A 391 -56.94 67.85 -1.97
C ASN A 391 -55.72 67.48 -2.83
N ASN A 392 -54.90 68.47 -3.18
CA ASN A 392 -53.66 68.23 -3.93
C ASN A 392 -52.69 67.33 -3.15
N MET A 393 -52.51 67.60 -1.85
CA MET A 393 -51.69 66.78 -0.97
C MET A 393 -52.23 65.35 -0.85
N SER A 394 -53.55 65.17 -0.72
CA SER A 394 -54.19 63.85 -0.68
C SER A 394 -53.91 63.05 -1.95
N SER A 395 -54.08 63.68 -3.12
CA SER A 395 -53.77 63.05 -4.41
C SER A 395 -52.30 62.65 -4.54
N GLN A 396 -51.40 63.49 -4.03
CA GLN A 396 -49.97 63.23 -4.07
C GLN A 396 -49.53 62.12 -3.11
N ILE A 397 -50.17 62.00 -1.95
CA ILE A 397 -50.01 60.89 -1.01
C ILE A 397 -50.48 59.58 -1.66
N ASP A 398 -51.64 59.58 -2.32
CA ASP A 398 -52.16 58.40 -3.03
C ASP A 398 -51.20 57.94 -4.14
N SER A 399 -50.68 58.89 -4.93
CA SER A 399 -49.69 58.60 -5.96
C SER A 399 -48.39 58.00 -5.38
N THR A 400 -47.92 58.56 -4.26
CA THR A 400 -46.74 58.07 -3.55
C THR A 400 -46.96 56.66 -3.02
N MET A 401 -48.10 56.40 -2.36
CA MET A 401 -48.43 55.07 -1.84
C MET A 401 -48.61 54.03 -2.93
N SER A 402 -49.18 54.41 -4.07
CA SER A 402 -49.26 53.55 -5.25
C SER A 402 -47.87 53.17 -5.78
N THR A 403 -46.94 54.13 -5.81
CA THR A 403 -45.55 53.91 -6.20
C THR A 403 -44.82 53.00 -5.20
N VAL A 404 -44.99 53.23 -3.89
CA VAL A 404 -44.44 52.38 -2.83
C VAL A 404 -44.97 50.96 -2.94
N LYS A 405 -46.28 50.78 -3.19
CA LYS A 405 -46.89 49.47 -3.41
C LYS A 405 -46.23 48.74 -4.58
N LYS A 406 -46.11 49.40 -5.73
CA LYS A 406 -45.50 48.82 -6.93
C LYS A 406 -44.02 48.45 -6.71
N SER A 407 -43.26 49.31 -6.04
CA SER A 407 -41.87 49.04 -5.70
C SER A 407 -41.72 47.86 -4.74
N THR A 408 -42.64 47.73 -3.78
CA THR A 408 -42.65 46.62 -2.81
C THR A 408 -42.97 45.30 -3.50
N GLU A 409 -43.94 45.29 -4.42
CA GLU A 409 -44.28 44.12 -5.24
C GLU A 409 -43.10 43.68 -6.13
N ALA A 410 -42.41 44.64 -6.78
CA ALA A 410 -41.23 44.36 -7.57
C ALA A 410 -40.08 43.79 -6.73
N ALA A 411 -39.81 44.36 -5.56
CA ALA A 411 -38.80 43.86 -4.63
C ALA A 411 -39.11 42.43 -4.15
N ALA A 412 -40.38 42.14 -3.83
CA ALA A 412 -40.80 40.80 -3.45
C ALA A 412 -40.65 39.78 -4.60
N SER A 413 -40.87 40.21 -5.85
CA SER A 413 -40.61 39.38 -7.03
C SER A 413 -39.12 39.08 -7.21
N ILE A 414 -38.26 40.11 -7.10
CA ILE A 414 -36.80 39.95 -7.19
C ILE A 414 -36.30 39.02 -6.08
N GLN A 415 -36.79 39.18 -4.84
CA GLN A 415 -36.44 38.29 -3.73
C GLN A 415 -36.83 36.83 -4.00
N ARG A 416 -38.01 36.58 -4.57
CA ARG A 416 -38.42 35.21 -4.93
C ARG A 416 -37.50 34.61 -5.98
N ASN A 417 -37.22 35.35 -7.06
CA ASN A 417 -36.35 34.86 -8.13
C ASN A 417 -34.93 34.59 -7.63
N ALA A 418 -34.37 35.50 -6.82
CA ALA A 418 -33.05 35.31 -6.21
C ALA A 418 -33.00 34.09 -5.28
N MET A 419 -34.08 33.82 -4.53
CA MET A 419 -34.20 32.61 -3.70
C MET A 419 -34.27 31.33 -4.55
N GLU A 420 -34.91 31.38 -5.71
CA GLU A 420 -34.99 30.26 -6.64
C GLU A 420 -33.63 29.98 -7.29
N GLU A 421 -32.93 31.01 -7.78
CA GLU A 421 -31.56 30.89 -8.30
C GLU A 421 -30.58 30.39 -7.21
N PHE A 422 -30.73 30.88 -5.97
CA PHE A 422 -29.93 30.41 -4.83
C PHE A 422 -30.18 28.93 -4.53
N LYS A 423 -31.44 28.48 -4.62
CA LYS A 423 -31.79 27.08 -4.44
C LYS A 423 -31.15 26.21 -5.52
N GLU A 424 -31.27 26.61 -6.78
CA GLU A 424 -30.68 25.87 -7.92
C GLU A 424 -29.15 25.79 -7.80
N THR A 425 -28.49 26.91 -7.53
CA THR A 425 -27.02 26.94 -7.33
C THR A 425 -26.58 26.11 -6.12
N SER A 426 -27.36 26.10 -5.03
CA SER A 426 -27.10 25.26 -3.85
C SER A 426 -27.22 23.77 -4.17
N GLU A 427 -28.25 23.37 -4.93
CA GLU A 427 -28.44 21.99 -5.37
C GLU A 427 -27.28 21.52 -6.28
N VAL A 428 -26.89 22.34 -7.26
CA VAL A 428 -25.74 22.07 -8.14
C VAL A 428 -24.44 21.98 -7.35
N LEU A 429 -24.19 22.92 -6.43
CA LEU A 429 -22.99 22.90 -5.60
C LEU A 429 -22.93 21.62 -4.76
N ASN A 430 -24.04 21.22 -4.15
CA ASN A 430 -24.12 20.00 -3.36
C ASN A 430 -23.82 18.75 -4.22
N GLU A 431 -24.37 18.68 -5.43
CA GLU A 431 -24.07 17.60 -6.38
C GLU A 431 -22.56 17.55 -6.71
N LYS A 432 -21.95 18.70 -7.01
CA LYS A 432 -20.50 18.78 -7.28
C LYS A 432 -19.65 18.39 -6.07
N VAL A 433 -20.05 18.78 -4.85
CA VAL A 433 -19.36 18.39 -3.61
C VAL A 433 -19.44 16.88 -3.38
N ILE A 434 -20.58 16.24 -3.64
CA ILE A 434 -20.74 14.79 -3.56
C ILE A 434 -19.84 14.08 -4.59
N ALA A 435 -19.82 14.58 -5.83
CA ALA A 435 -18.96 14.05 -6.88
C ALA A 435 -17.47 14.18 -6.51
N MET A 436 -17.06 15.34 -5.99
CA MET A 436 -15.69 15.59 -5.54
C MET A 436 -15.30 14.69 -4.36
N THR A 437 -16.19 14.50 -3.39
CA THR A 437 -15.98 13.59 -2.25
C THR A 437 -15.78 12.15 -2.73
N THR A 438 -16.60 11.70 -3.68
CA THR A 438 -16.49 10.37 -4.28
C THR A 438 -15.17 10.21 -5.06
N TYR A 439 -14.77 11.24 -5.79
CA TYR A 439 -13.50 11.26 -6.50
C TYR A 439 -12.32 11.17 -5.53
N ILE A 440 -12.31 11.97 -4.46
CA ILE A 440 -11.27 11.93 -3.41
C ILE A 440 -11.20 10.55 -2.76
N GLN A 441 -12.34 9.93 -2.43
CA GLN A 441 -12.35 8.57 -1.88
C GLN A 441 -11.73 7.55 -2.85
N ARG A 442 -12.02 7.68 -4.15
CA ARG A 442 -11.44 6.82 -5.18
C ARG A 442 -9.93 7.01 -5.30
N VAL A 443 -9.47 8.24 -5.43
CA VAL A 443 -8.04 8.56 -5.50
C VAL A 443 -7.32 8.09 -4.25
N THR A 444 -7.91 8.28 -3.07
CA THR A 444 -7.33 7.79 -1.80
C THR A 444 -7.18 6.27 -1.81
N LYS A 445 -8.18 5.54 -2.32
CA LYS A 445 -8.13 4.08 -2.47
C LYS A 445 -7.07 3.64 -3.47
N GLU A 446 -6.99 4.30 -4.62
CA GLU A 446 -5.99 4.00 -5.67
C GLU A 446 -4.58 4.28 -5.17
N ILE A 447 -4.35 5.39 -4.48
CA ILE A 447 -3.06 5.73 -3.84
C ILE A 447 -2.69 4.68 -2.79
N SER A 448 -3.62 4.30 -1.91
CA SER A 448 -3.38 3.26 -0.89
C SER A 448 -3.02 1.92 -1.53
N SER A 449 -3.74 1.52 -2.58
CA SER A 449 -3.45 0.32 -3.35
C SER A 449 -2.09 0.40 -4.07
N GLY A 450 -1.76 1.56 -4.64
CA GLY A 450 -0.47 1.80 -5.29
C GLY A 450 0.69 1.73 -4.30
N LEU A 451 0.55 2.35 -3.13
CA LEU A 451 1.52 2.26 -2.03
C LEU A 451 1.72 0.82 -1.55
N ALA A 452 0.64 0.04 -1.44
CA ALA A 452 0.74 -1.39 -1.10
C ALA A 452 1.50 -2.18 -2.18
N ALA A 453 1.24 -1.91 -3.46
CA ALA A 453 1.95 -2.53 -4.58
C ALA A 453 3.44 -2.16 -4.62
N VAL A 454 3.78 -0.90 -4.35
CA VAL A 454 5.17 -0.43 -4.25
C VAL A 454 5.88 -1.07 -3.06
N SER A 455 5.21 -1.18 -1.90
CA SER A 455 5.74 -1.86 -0.71
C SER A 455 6.05 -3.33 -0.99
N GLU A 456 5.13 -4.05 -1.64
CA GLU A 456 5.34 -5.44 -2.06
C GLU A 456 6.46 -5.55 -3.12
N GLY A 457 6.54 -4.59 -4.04
CA GLY A 457 7.62 -4.47 -5.01
C GLY A 457 8.99 -4.29 -4.34
N ASN A 458 9.09 -3.42 -3.33
CA ASN A 458 10.30 -3.22 -2.53
C ASN A 458 10.70 -4.50 -1.79
N ARG A 459 9.74 -5.22 -1.18
CA ARG A 459 10.02 -6.52 -0.54
C ARG A 459 10.59 -7.54 -1.51
N LYS A 460 10.05 -7.60 -2.74
CA LYS A 460 10.58 -8.49 -3.80
C LYS A 460 11.97 -8.04 -4.27
N MET A 461 12.20 -6.74 -4.40
CA MET A 461 13.51 -6.19 -4.76
C MET A 461 14.58 -6.55 -3.72
N GLU A 462 14.28 -6.43 -2.43
CA GLU A 462 15.17 -6.83 -1.34
C GLU A 462 15.52 -8.33 -1.40
N PHE A 463 14.53 -9.18 -1.69
CA PHE A 463 14.75 -10.61 -1.93
C PHE A 463 15.67 -10.87 -3.13
N TYR A 464 15.48 -10.15 -4.25
CA TYR A 464 16.34 -10.29 -5.43
C TYR A 464 17.77 -9.80 -5.17
N ILE A 465 17.94 -8.68 -4.46
CA ILE A 465 19.27 -8.17 -4.07
C ILE A 465 20.01 -9.21 -3.24
N LYS A 466 19.34 -9.83 -2.25
CA LYS A 466 19.93 -10.88 -1.43
C LYS A 466 20.38 -12.08 -2.27
N ARG A 467 19.51 -12.55 -3.17
CA ARG A 467 19.80 -13.68 -4.05
C ARG A 467 20.91 -13.37 -5.07
N PHE A 468 21.01 -12.14 -5.56
CA PHE A 468 22.13 -11.69 -6.38
C PHE A 468 23.44 -11.65 -5.58
N SER A 469 23.40 -11.18 -4.33
CA SER A 469 24.56 -11.21 -3.43
C SER A 469 25.06 -12.65 -3.22
N ASP A 470 24.17 -13.58 -2.87
CA ASP A 470 24.52 -14.98 -2.66
C ASP A 470 25.15 -15.60 -3.91
N ALA A 471 24.65 -15.25 -5.11
CA ALA A 471 25.21 -15.70 -6.38
C ALA A 471 26.60 -15.09 -6.67
N PHE A 472 26.82 -13.82 -6.31
CA PHE A 472 28.12 -13.15 -6.42
C PHE A 472 29.15 -13.75 -5.47
N ASP A 473 28.78 -14.09 -4.23
CA ASP A 473 29.67 -14.77 -3.28
C ASP A 473 30.08 -16.16 -3.81
N LEU A 474 29.14 -16.91 -4.41
CA LEU A 474 29.42 -18.18 -5.08
C LEU A 474 30.39 -18.04 -6.27
N LEU A 475 30.23 -16.97 -7.06
CA LEU A 475 31.16 -16.61 -8.14
C LEU A 475 32.52 -16.16 -7.60
N GLY A 476 32.56 -15.47 -6.47
CA GLY A 476 33.78 -15.07 -5.77
C GLY A 476 34.59 -16.24 -5.21
N ALA A 477 33.92 -17.36 -4.87
CA ALA A 477 34.56 -18.60 -4.43
C ALA A 477 35.02 -19.51 -5.59
N LEU A 478 34.63 -19.21 -6.83
CA LEU A 478 34.99 -19.97 -8.02
C LEU A 478 36.52 -20.03 -8.29
N PRO A 479 37.28 -18.92 -8.16
CA PRO A 479 38.73 -18.92 -8.36
C PRO A 479 39.46 -19.82 -7.35
N ASP A 480 39.05 -19.81 -6.09
CA ASP A 480 39.63 -20.66 -5.04
C ASP A 480 39.34 -22.14 -5.30
N ASN A 481 38.12 -22.46 -5.72
CA ASN A 481 37.74 -23.83 -6.09
C ASN A 481 38.49 -24.33 -7.33
N VAL A 482 38.67 -23.47 -8.35
CA VAL A 482 39.46 -23.78 -9.55
C VAL A 482 40.94 -23.97 -9.19
N ASN A 483 41.51 -23.13 -8.33
CA ASN A 483 42.89 -23.31 -7.84
C ASN A 483 43.05 -24.64 -7.09
N ARG A 484 42.07 -25.01 -6.25
CA ARG A 484 42.09 -26.29 -5.54
C ARG A 484 42.03 -27.48 -6.50
N LEU A 485 41.15 -27.42 -7.50
CA LEU A 485 41.04 -28.45 -8.54
C LEU A 485 42.34 -28.55 -9.35
N THR A 486 42.97 -27.42 -9.68
CA THR A 486 44.24 -27.38 -10.41
C THR A 486 45.37 -28.01 -9.60
N HIS A 487 45.39 -27.77 -8.27
CA HIS A 487 46.36 -28.38 -7.38
C HIS A 487 46.16 -29.90 -7.25
N GLU A 488 44.91 -30.36 -7.11
CA GLU A 488 44.55 -31.78 -7.06
C GLU A 488 44.87 -32.52 -8.37
N VAL A 489 44.63 -31.88 -9.52
CA VAL A 489 45.01 -32.41 -10.84
C VAL A 489 46.53 -32.47 -11.01
N SER A 490 47.27 -31.45 -10.54
CA SER A 490 48.74 -31.47 -10.52
C SER A 490 49.29 -32.61 -9.66
N GLU A 491 48.70 -32.87 -8.50
CA GLU A 491 49.02 -34.00 -7.62
C GLU A 491 48.78 -35.35 -8.32
N LEU A 492 47.66 -35.48 -9.02
CA LEU A 492 47.32 -36.66 -9.82
C LEU A 492 48.31 -36.89 -10.96
N CYS A 493 48.70 -35.84 -11.69
CA CYS A 493 49.72 -35.93 -12.74
C CYS A 493 51.08 -36.42 -12.19
N VAL A 494 51.52 -35.93 -11.03
CA VAL A 494 52.75 -36.39 -10.37
C VAL A 494 52.67 -37.86 -9.96
N ARG A 495 51.51 -38.32 -9.48
CA ARG A 495 51.29 -39.74 -9.13
C ARG A 495 51.31 -40.65 -10.36
N ILE A 496 50.71 -40.21 -11.47
CA ILE A 496 50.70 -40.96 -12.73
C ILE A 496 52.12 -41.05 -13.32
N ASP A 497 52.90 -39.98 -13.26
CA ASP A 497 54.29 -39.95 -13.74
C ASP A 497 55.21 -40.88 -12.92
N ARG A 498 54.96 -40.97 -11.60
CA ARG A 498 55.60 -41.97 -10.72
C ARG A 498 55.22 -43.42 -11.06
N GLN A 499 54.00 -43.68 -11.52
CA GLN A 499 53.59 -45.04 -11.89
C GLN A 499 54.10 -45.46 -13.28
N MET A 500 54.26 -44.52 -14.20
CA MET A 500 54.80 -44.81 -15.54
C MET A 500 56.32 -45.13 -15.55
N SER A 501 57.08 -44.69 -14.54
CA SER A 501 58.52 -45.01 -14.43
C SER A 501 58.84 -46.39 -13.87
N VAL A 502 57.83 -47.18 -13.47
CA VAL A 502 58.04 -48.48 -12.77
C VAL A 502 57.84 -49.71 -13.67
N GLN A 503 57.40 -49.57 -14.92
CA GLN A 503 57.14 -50.74 -15.78
C GLN A 503 57.70 -50.60 -17.20
N GLN A 504 59.00 -50.85 -17.35
CA GLN A 504 59.59 -51.76 -18.36
C GLN A 504 61.14 -51.76 -18.29
N PRO A 505 61.82 -52.88 -18.58
CA PRO A 505 61.74 -54.20 -17.95
C PRO A 505 63.15 -54.70 -17.49
N VAL A 506 63.23 -55.54 -16.46
CA VAL A 506 64.42 -56.39 -16.24
C VAL A 506 63.95 -57.83 -16.17
N GLU A 507 64.14 -58.55 -17.28
CA GLU A 507 64.21 -60.01 -17.29
C GLU A 507 65.50 -60.35 -18.03
N GLU A 508 66.53 -60.62 -17.23
CA GLU A 508 67.81 -61.18 -17.64
C GLU A 508 67.99 -62.43 -16.76
N LEU A 509 68.29 -63.58 -17.39
CA LEU A 509 69.07 -64.74 -16.90
C LEU A 509 68.46 -66.13 -17.20
N VAL A 510 69.04 -66.80 -18.21
CA VAL A 510 69.67 -68.14 -18.04
C VAL A 510 70.95 -68.15 -18.90
N GLU A 511 72.09 -68.05 -18.23
CA GLU A 511 73.31 -68.78 -18.59
C GLU A 511 73.42 -69.91 -17.55
N ALA A 512 73.52 -71.16 -18.02
CA ALA A 512 73.79 -72.41 -17.27
C ALA A 512 72.77 -72.88 -16.21
#